data_AF-A0A174WC54-F1
#
_entry.id   AF-A0A174WC54-F1
#
_cell.length_a   1.000
_cell.length_b   1.000
_cell.length_c   1.000
_cell.angle_alpha   90.00
_cell.angle_beta   90.00
_cell.angle_gamma   90.00
#
_symmetry.space_group_name_H-M   'P 1'
#
loop_
_entity.id
_entity.type
_entity.pdbx_description
1 polymer ?
#
loop_
_entity_poly.entity_id
_entity_poly.type
_entity_poly.pdbx_seq_one_letter_code
_entity_poly.pdbx_strand_id
1 'polypeptide(L)' 'MDQLLVDVTDMEGVAPGDTATLIGRDGDAVLTAEEAAQAAGTITNELLSRLGPRLERVVLP' A
#
# COMPACT_ATOMS: atom_id res chain seq x y z
N MET A 1 3.71 -0.56 16.31
CA MET A 1 3.26 -1.72 15.53
C MET A 1 3.56 -1.37 14.09
N ASP A 2 4.38 -2.20 13.45
CA ASP A 2 5.23 -1.76 12.34
C ASP A 2 5.32 -2.81 11.23
N GLN A 3 4.45 -3.84 11.29
CA GLN A 3 4.49 -5.00 10.39
C GLN A 3 3.07 -5.46 10.02
N LEU A 4 2.94 -6.00 8.80
CA LEU A 4 1.76 -6.63 8.22
C LEU A 4 2.23 -7.95 7.58
N LEU A 5 1.40 -8.99 7.59
CA LEU A 5 1.63 -10.23 6.83
C LEU A 5 0.58 -10.35 5.72
N VAL A 6 0.98 -10.89 4.58
CA VAL A 6 0.12 -11.18 3.43
C VAL A 6 0.40 -12.61 2.98
N ASP A 7 -0.65 -13.34 2.61
CA ASP A 7 -0.53 -14.68 2.05
C ASP A 7 -0.13 -14.59 0.57
N VAL A 8 0.98 -15.23 0.22
CA VAL A 8 1.55 -15.28 -1.14
C VAL A 8 1.69 -16.72 -1.64
N THR A 9 1.02 -17.68 -0.98
CA THR A 9 1.17 -19.12 -1.26
C THR A 9 0.96 -19.47 -2.73
N ASP A 10 0.02 -18.80 -3.41
CA ASP A 10 -0.33 -19.03 -4.81
C ASP A 10 0.47 -18.16 -5.81
N MET A 11 1.43 -17.36 -5.34
CA MET A 11 2.27 -16.51 -6.19
C MET A 11 3.65 -17.14 -6.41
N GLU A 12 4.02 -17.34 -7.67
CA GLU A 12 5.37 -17.79 -8.02
C GLU A 12 6.37 -16.63 -8.05
N GLY A 13 7.62 -16.88 -7.68
CA GLY A 13 8.72 -15.93 -7.85
C GLY A 13 8.84 -14.83 -6.80
N VAL A 14 7.98 -14.83 -5.77
CA VAL A 14 8.09 -13.88 -4.64
C VAL A 14 9.35 -14.14 -3.83
N ALA A 15 10.12 -13.08 -3.58
CA ALA A 15 11.38 -13.13 -2.85
C ALA A 15 11.51 -11.98 -1.83
N PRO A 16 12.38 -12.13 -0.80
CA PRO A 16 12.70 -11.03 0.09
C PRO A 16 13.28 -9.83 -0.66
N GLY A 17 12.73 -8.64 -0.40
CA GLY A 17 13.13 -7.40 -1.06
C GLY A 17 12.22 -6.96 -2.19
N ASP A 18 11.27 -7.80 -2.61
CA ASP A 18 10.25 -7.42 -3.59
C ASP A 18 9.38 -6.27 -3.09
N THR A 19 8.97 -5.40 -4.01
CA THR A 19 8.11 -4.25 -3.71
C THR A 19 6.66 -4.68 -3.64
N ALA A 20 5.96 -4.26 -2.58
CA ALA A 20 4.52 -4.40 -2.45
C ALA A 20 3.85 -3.03 -2.50
N THR A 21 2.95 -2.83 -3.46
CA THR A 21 2.18 -1.58 -3.59
C THR A 21 0.93 -1.63 -2.73
N LEU A 22 0.91 -0.85 -1.63
CA LEU A 22 -0.26 -0.75 -0.75
C LEU A 22 -1.32 0.24 -1.24
N ILE A 23 -0.91 1.27 -1.98
CA ILE A 23 -1.77 2.27 -2.63
C ILE A 23 -1.03 2.71 -3.89
N GLY A 24 -1.67 2.61 -5.05
CA GLY A 24 -1.08 3.00 -6.33
C GLY A 24 -1.29 1.95 -7.41
N ARG A 25 -0.35 1.92 -8.36
CA ARG A 25 -0.39 1.05 -9.53
C ARG A 25 0.90 0.25 -9.64
N ASP A 26 0.77 -1.03 -9.96
CA ASP A 26 1.86 -1.91 -10.34
C ASP A 26 1.42 -2.77 -11.54
N GLY A 27 2.09 -2.58 -12.68
CA GLY A 27 1.64 -3.13 -13.97
C GLY A 27 0.19 -2.71 -14.30
N ASP A 28 -0.68 -3.70 -14.42
CA ASP A 28 -2.12 -3.50 -14.68
C ASP A 28 -2.97 -3.52 -13.40
N ALA A 29 -2.40 -3.89 -12.26
CA ALA A 29 -3.08 -3.86 -10.97
C ALA A 29 -3.07 -2.43 -10.42
N VAL A 30 -4.22 -1.99 -9.92
CA VAL A 30 -4.40 -0.67 -9.28
C VAL A 30 -5.19 -0.86 -8.00
N LEU A 31 -4.70 -0.26 -6.92
CA LEU A 31 -5.44 -0.07 -5.67
C LEU A 31 -5.43 1.41 -5.35
N THR A 32 -6.57 2.07 -5.55
CA THR A 32 -6.70 3.50 -5.28
C THR A 32 -6.76 3.80 -3.78
N ALA A 33 -6.39 5.02 -3.39
CA ALA A 33 -6.53 5.46 -2.00
C ALA A 33 -8.00 5.49 -1.54
N GLU A 34 -8.94 5.68 -2.47
CA GLU A 34 -10.38 5.64 -2.22
C GLU A 34 -10.86 4.22 -1.88
N GLU A 35 -10.49 3.23 -2.70
CA GLU A 35 -10.82 1.83 -2.44
C GLU A 35 -10.20 1.35 -1.12
N ALA A 36 -8.95 1.71 -0.85
CA ALA A 36 -8.30 1.39 0.41
C ALA A 36 -9.02 2.04 1.61
N ALA A 37 -9.46 3.29 1.49
CA ALA A 37 -10.18 3.99 2.55
C ALA A 37 -11.57 3.38 2.78
N GLN A 38 -12.28 3.03 1.71
CA GLN A 38 -13.57 2.36 1.79
C GLN A 38 -13.45 0.99 2.48
N ALA A 39 -12.44 0.19 2.14
CA ALA A 39 -12.17 -1.09 2.80
C ALA A 39 -11.83 -0.90 4.29
N ALA A 40 -11.18 0.22 4.66
CA ALA A 40 -10.88 0.59 6.03
C ALA A 40 -12.05 1.28 6.77
N GLY A 41 -13.21 1.46 6.14
CA GLY A 41 -14.40 2.09 6.75
C GLY A 41 -14.24 3.59 7.00
N THR A 42 -13.42 4.28 6.20
CA THR A 42 -13.11 5.71 6.32
C THR A 42 -13.14 6.41 4.96
N ILE A 43 -12.66 7.65 4.91
CA ILE A 43 -12.56 8.48 3.72
C ILE A 43 -11.10 8.69 3.30
N THR A 44 -10.88 8.95 2.02
CA THR A 44 -9.55 9.10 1.41
C THR A 44 -8.66 10.11 2.15
N ASN A 45 -9.22 11.27 2.53
CA ASN A 45 -8.48 12.30 3.25
C ASN A 45 -7.98 11.83 4.62
N GLU A 46 -8.83 11.12 5.38
CA GLU A 46 -8.44 10.60 6.70
C GLU A 46 -7.34 9.55 6.58
N LEU A 47 -7.45 8.66 5.59
CA LEU A 47 -6.44 7.63 5.32
C LEU A 47 -5.08 8.26 4.97
N LEU A 48 -5.05 9.19 4.01
CA LEU A 48 -3.80 9.81 3.56
C LEU A 48 -3.20 10.75 4.63
N SER A 49 -4.02 11.50 5.36
CA SER A 49 -3.56 12.37 6.44
C SER A 49 -2.99 11.59 7.64
N ARG A 50 -3.35 10.32 7.80
CA ARG A 50 -2.80 9.43 8.84
C ARG A 50 -1.42 8.85 8.50
N LEU A 51 -0.91 9.05 7.28
CA LEU A 51 0.46 8.67 6.92
C LEU A 51 1.45 9.55 7.69
N GLY A 52 1.87 9.04 8.85
CA GLY A 52 2.70 9.74 9.81
C GLY A 52 4.14 9.97 9.34
N PRO A 53 4.94 10.71 10.13
CA PRO A 53 6.27 11.16 9.74
C PRO A 53 7.33 10.05 9.65
N ARG A 54 7.01 8.82 10.08
CA ARG A 54 7.92 7.66 10.02
C ARG A 54 8.07 7.11 8.59
N LEU A 55 7.15 7.45 7.70
CA LEU A 55 7.21 7.07 6.30
C LEU A 55 8.12 8.05 5.55
N GLU A 56 9.17 7.53 4.91
CA GLU A 56 10.00 8.33 4.00
C GLU A 56 9.17 8.80 2.80
N ARG A 57 9.31 10.06 2.42
CA ARG A 57 8.63 10.65 1.26
C ARG A 57 9.66 10.95 0.18
N VAL A 58 9.62 10.19 -0.90
CA VAL A 58 10.42 10.43 -2.10
C VAL A 58 9.58 11.23 -3.09
N VAL A 59 10.04 12.41 -3.47
CA VAL A 59 9.38 13.26 -4.48
C VAL A 59 10.02 12.99 -5.83
N LEU A 60 9.23 12.49 -6.77
CA LEU A 60 9.64 12.29 -8.16
C LEU A 60 9.34 13.57 -8.97
N PRO A 61 10.19 13.91 -9.95
CA PRO A 61 10.00 15.09 -10.81
C PRO A 61 8.80 14.95 -11.76
#